data_AF-A0A8J7DU68-F1
#
_entry.id   AF-A0A8J7DU68-F1
#
_cell.length_a   1.000
_cell.length_b   1.000
_cell.length_c   1.000
_cell.angle_alpha   90.00
_cell.angle_beta   90.00
_cell.angle_gamma   90.00
#
_symmetry.space_group_name_H-M   'P 1'
#
loop_
_entity.id
_entity.type
_entity.pdbx_description
1 polymer ?
#
loop_
_entity_poly.entity_id
_entity_poly.type
_entity_poly.pdbx_seq_one_letter_code
_entity_poly.pdbx_strand_id
1 'polypeptide(L)'
;MDTIAKTLDVDPSRGVDEPSGRPHMPHKTLTVALGAAQGNTLIKLAPGTYSAATGERFPITVPNGVMIAGQEATQGQGIVIAGGGA
;
A
#
# COMPACT_ATOMS: atom_id res chain seq x y z
N MET A 1 -6.35 -11.26 19.76
CA MET A 1 -7.09 -10.95 18.53
C MET A 1 -6.89 -9.47 18.28
N ASP A 2 -5.78 -9.09 17.65
CA ASP A 2 -5.49 -7.68 17.36
C ASP A 2 -6.47 -7.22 16.29
N THR A 3 -7.52 -6.53 16.71
CA THR A 3 -8.57 -6.05 15.81
C THR A 3 -7.96 -5.09 14.80
N ILE A 4 -8.23 -5.31 13.51
CA ILE A 4 -7.92 -4.34 12.45
C ILE A 4 -8.73 -3.06 12.69
N ALA A 5 -8.04 -1.96 12.97
CA ALA A 5 -8.67 -0.68 13.28
C ALA A 5 -9.00 0.10 12.01
N LYS A 6 -8.21 -0.08 10.95
CA LYS A 6 -8.36 0.64 9.68
C LYS A 6 -7.88 -0.21 8.50
N THR A 7 -8.55 -0.07 7.37
CA THR A 7 -8.09 -0.61 6.09
C THR A 7 -7.72 0.54 5.17
N LEU A 8 -6.57 0.46 4.50
CA LEU A 8 -6.12 1.38 3.47
C LEU A 8 -5.97 0.62 2.16
N ASP A 9 -6.55 1.14 1.09
CA ASP A 9 -6.39 0.58 -0.26
C ASP A 9 -5.27 1.32 -1.01
N VAL A 10 -4.47 0.57 -1.76
CA VAL A 10 -3.37 1.10 -2.59
C VAL A 10 -3.54 0.60 -4.01
N ASP A 11 -3.50 1.51 -4.98
CA ASP A 11 -3.59 1.22 -6.40
C ASP A 11 -2.58 2.08 -7.18
N PRO A 12 -1.55 1.48 -7.80
CA PRO A 12 -0.48 2.22 -8.47
C PRO A 12 -0.94 2.86 -9.78
N SER A 13 -2.09 2.43 -10.33
CA SER A 13 -2.66 2.94 -11.58
C SER A 13 -3.73 4.00 -11.35
N ARG A 14 -4.53 3.87 -10.28
CA ARG A 14 -5.71 4.72 -10.02
C ARG A 14 -5.62 5.54 -8.73
N GLY A 15 -4.64 5.26 -7.88
CA GLY A 15 -4.45 5.94 -6.61
C GLY A 15 -3.80 7.31 -6.73
N VAL A 16 -3.89 8.08 -5.65
CA VAL A 16 -3.30 9.42 -5.53
C VAL A 16 -2.60 9.53 -4.17
N ASP A 17 -1.34 9.95 -4.19
CA ASP A 17 -0.52 10.12 -2.97
C ASP A 17 -0.69 11.49 -2.32
N GLU A 18 -1.19 12.45 -3.08
CA GLU A 18 -1.48 13.80 -2.60
C GLU A 18 -2.80 13.82 -1.80
N PRO A 19 -2.90 14.66 -0.76
CA PRO A 19 -4.15 14.93 -0.05
C PRO A 19 -5.07 15.75 -0.96
N SER A 20 -5.64 15.11 -1.98
CA SER A 20 -6.93 15.54 -2.49
C SER A 20 -7.89 15.41 -1.32
N GLY A 21 -8.72 16.42 -1.02
CA GLY A 21 -9.68 16.41 0.10
C GLY A 21 -10.78 15.32 0.00
N ARG A 22 -10.47 14.19 -0.64
CA ARG A 22 -11.26 12.99 -0.86
C ARG A 22 -10.68 11.85 -0.01
N PRO A 23 -11.16 11.66 1.23
CA PRO A 23 -10.67 10.62 2.14
C PRO A 23 -10.95 9.17 1.68
N HIS A 24 -11.61 8.98 0.53
CA HIS A 24 -12.01 7.67 0.00
C HIS A 24 -11.21 7.21 -1.23
N MET A 25 -10.19 7.97 -1.66
CA MET A 25 -9.36 7.51 -2.79
C MET A 25 -8.24 6.59 -2.29
N PRO A 26 -7.91 5.53 -3.04
CA PRO A 26 -6.77 4.69 -2.71
C PRO A 26 -5.47 5.47 -2.83
N HIS A 27 -4.48 5.11 -2.03
CA HIS A 27 -3.12 5.63 -2.18
C HIS A 27 -2.50 5.13 -3.47
N LYS A 28 -1.60 5.89 -4.08
CA LYS A 28 -0.89 5.45 -5.29
C LYS A 28 0.28 4.54 -4.92
N THR A 29 1.02 4.90 -3.89
CA THR A 29 2.22 4.18 -3.45
C THR A 29 2.03 3.54 -2.09
N LEU A 30 2.66 2.38 -1.93
CA LEU A 30 2.79 1.67 -0.67
C LEU A 30 3.59 2.49 0.34
N THR A 31 4.60 3.24 -0.12
CA THR A 31 5.39 4.15 0.72
C THR A 31 4.50 5.17 1.43
N VAL A 32 3.58 5.83 0.71
CA VAL A 32 2.67 6.82 1.29
C VAL A 32 1.62 6.16 2.18
N ALA A 33 1.07 5.01 1.76
CA ALA A 33 0.13 4.25 2.58
C ALA A 33 0.74 3.81 3.91
N LEU A 34 2.00 3.36 3.92
CA LEU A 34 2.73 3.00 5.14
C LEU A 34 3.04 4.20 6.02
N GLY A 35 3.33 5.37 5.44
CA GLY A 35 3.50 6.61 6.19
C GLY A 35 2.21 7.11 6.84
N ALA A 36 1.05 6.86 6.21
CA ALA A 36 -0.26 7.20 6.74
C ALA A 36 -0.84 6.12 7.69
N ALA A 37 -0.30 4.90 7.65
CA ALA A 37 -0.74 3.78 8.46
C ALA A 37 -0.35 3.98 9.94
N GLN A 38 -1.33 3.75 10.82
CA GLN A 38 -1.11 3.68 12.26
C GLN A 38 -1.11 2.21 12.70
N GLY A 39 -0.83 1.93 13.97
CA GLY A 39 -0.92 0.56 14.49
C GLY A 39 -2.28 -0.08 14.16
N ASN A 40 -2.28 -1.39 13.92
CA ASN A 40 -3.46 -2.19 13.58
C ASN A 40 -4.12 -1.80 12.24
N THR A 41 -3.32 -1.40 11.24
CA THR A 41 -3.81 -1.07 9.89
C THR A 41 -3.60 -2.23 8.92
N LEU A 42 -4.61 -2.55 8.13
CA LEU A 42 -4.51 -3.47 6.99
C LEU A 42 -4.36 -2.66 5.70
N ILE A 43 -3.25 -2.85 4.98
CA ILE A 43 -3.01 -2.26 3.67
C ILE A 43 -3.35 -3.30 2.60
N LYS A 44 -4.31 -3.00 1.73
CA LYS A 44 -4.71 -3.85 0.61
C LYS A 44 -4.12 -3.33 -0.69
N LEU A 45 -3.35 -4.17 -1.37
CA LEU A 45 -2.74 -3.85 -2.65
C LEU A 45 -3.64 -4.28 -3.81
N ALA A 46 -3.94 -3.35 -4.72
CA ALA A 46 -4.52 -3.67 -6.01
C ALA A 46 -3.45 -4.24 -6.97
N PRO A 47 -3.84 -5.03 -7.98
CA PRO A 47 -2.93 -5.49 -9.03
C PRO A 47 -2.18 -4.33 -9.70
N GLY A 48 -0.87 -4.51 -9.88
CA GLY A 48 0.01 -3.54 -10.48
C GLY A 48 1.46 -3.72 -10.04
N THR A 49 2.33 -2.88 -10.60
CA THR A 49 3.75 -2.86 -10.29
C THR A 49 4.08 -1.70 -9.36
N TYR A 50 4.60 -2.01 -8.18
CA TYR A 50 5.07 -1.08 -7.17
C TYR A 50 6.60 -1.07 -7.21
N SER A 51 7.18 -0.03 -7.78
CA SER A 51 8.61 0.09 -8.04
C SER A 51 9.09 1.52 -7.88
N ALA A 52 10.41 1.73 -7.87
CA ALA A 52 10.97 3.07 -7.87
C ALA A 52 10.53 3.90 -9.09
N ALA A 53 10.32 3.24 -10.24
CA ALA A 53 9.81 3.89 -11.45
C ALA A 53 8.35 4.36 -11.32
N THR A 54 7.56 3.74 -10.44
CA THR A 54 6.17 4.13 -10.16
C THR A 54 6.03 5.04 -8.95
N GLY A 55 7.15 5.41 -8.31
CA GLY A 55 7.20 6.36 -7.20
C GLY A 55 7.46 5.75 -5.82
N GLU A 56 7.64 4.43 -5.71
CA GLU A 56 8.02 3.82 -4.43
C GLU A 56 9.41 4.26 -3.98
N ARG A 57 9.60 4.41 -2.67
CA ARG A 57 10.90 4.68 -2.07
C ARG A 57 11.37 3.47 -1.27
N PHE A 58 12.52 2.95 -1.65
CA PHE A 58 13.16 1.83 -0.94
C PHE A 58 14.24 2.33 0.03
N PRO A 59 14.47 1.64 1.18
CA PRO A 59 13.79 0.42 1.62
C PRO A 59 12.37 0.67 2.12
N ILE A 60 11.44 -0.23 1.78
CA ILE A 60 10.07 -0.22 2.31
C ILE A 60 10.12 -0.81 3.72
N THR A 61 9.73 -0.01 4.71
CA THR A 61 9.68 -0.45 6.12
C THR A 61 8.24 -0.53 6.57
N VAL A 62 7.83 -1.70 7.08
CA VAL A 62 6.48 -1.94 7.58
C VAL A 62 6.42 -1.60 9.07
N PRO A 63 5.61 -0.62 9.51
CA PRO A 63 5.47 -0.31 10.93
C PRO A 63 4.88 -1.49 11.72
N ASN A 64 5.19 -1.54 13.01
CA ASN A 64 4.63 -2.57 13.90
C ASN A 64 3.09 -2.51 13.92
N GLY A 65 2.46 -3.68 13.83
CA GLY A 65 1.00 -3.80 13.80
C GLY A 65 0.36 -3.42 12.46
N VAL A 66 1.15 -3.12 11.41
CA VAL A 66 0.63 -2.94 10.05
C VAL A 66 0.76 -4.26 9.30
N MET A 67 -0.32 -4.66 8.63
CA MET A 67 -0.37 -5.85 7.79
C MET A 67 -0.53 -5.43 6.34
N ILE A 68 0.20 -6.07 5.43
CA ILE A 68 0.05 -5.87 3.98
C ILE A 68 -0.58 -7.13 3.41
N ALA A 69 -1.67 -6.96 2.68
CA ALA A 69 -2.36 -8.03 1.97
C ALA A 69 -2.45 -7.71 0.49
N GLY A 70 -2.26 -8.74 -0.33
CA GLY A 70 -2.63 -8.67 -1.75
C GLY A 70 -4.14 -8.66 -1.93
N GLN A 71 -4.58 -8.53 -3.17
CA GLN A 71 -5.99 -8.63 -3.53
C GLN A 71 -6.48 -10.07 -3.33
N GLU A 72 -7.29 -10.30 -2.30
CA GLU A 72 -7.79 -11.64 -1.94
C GLU A 72 -8.63 -12.26 -3.06
N ALA A 73 -9.45 -11.45 -3.75
CA ALA A 73 -10.27 -11.89 -4.86
C ALA A 73 -9.46 -12.51 -6.02
N THR A 74 -8.20 -12.08 -6.19
CA THR A 74 -7.27 -12.63 -7.19
C THR A 74 -6.17 -13.48 -6.55
N GLN A 75 -6.29 -13.81 -5.26
CA GLN A 75 -5.27 -14.52 -4.49
C GLN A 75 -3.89 -13.87 -4.59
N GLY A 76 -3.85 -12.53 -4.64
CA GLY A 76 -2.62 -11.75 -4.79
C GLY A 76 -2.04 -11.74 -6.21
N GLN A 77 -2.70 -12.32 -7.21
CA GLN A 77 -2.21 -12.30 -8.59
C GLN A 77 -2.15 -10.88 -9.16
N GLY A 78 -1.11 -10.64 -9.95
CA GLY A 78 -0.88 -9.39 -10.67
C GLY A 78 -0.25 -8.29 -9.80
N ILE A 79 0.20 -8.59 -8.59
CA ILE A 79 0.88 -7.64 -7.70
C ILE A 79 2.37 -7.91 -7.74
N VAL A 80 3.15 -6.92 -8.17
CA VAL A 80 4.61 -7.01 -8.24
C VAL A 80 5.21 -5.88 -7.41
N ILE A 81 5.96 -6.21 -6.36
CA ILE A 81 6.78 -5.23 -5.64
C ILE A 81 8.21 -5.40 -6.13
N ALA A 82 8.63 -4.51 -7.03
CA ALA A 82 9.95 -4.52 -7.64
C ALA A 82 10.85 -3.48 -6.95
N GLY A 83 11.61 -3.94 -5.96
CA GLY A 83 12.64 -3.17 -5.28
C GLY A 83 14.04 -3.53 -5.74
N GLY A 84 14.97 -2.60 -5.57
CA GLY A 84 16.40 -2.82 -5.76
C GLY A 84 17.17 -1.86 -4.86
N GLY A 85 17.93 -2.40 -3.93
CA GLY A 85 19.02 -1.67 -3.27
C GLY A 85 20.25 -1.72 -4.18
N ALA A 86 20.93 -0.60 -4.34
CA ALA A 86 22.26 -0.57 -4.95
C ALA A 86 23.26 -1.39 -4.11
#